data_AF-A0A7W0MZQ8-F1
#
_entry.id   AF-A0A7W0MZQ8-F1
#
_cell.length_a   1.000
_cell.length_b   1.000
_cell.length_c   1.000
_cell.angle_alpha   90.00
_cell.angle_beta   90.00
_cell.angle_gamma   90.00
#
_symmetry.space_group_name_H-M   'P 1'
#
loop_
_entity.id
_entity.type
_entity.pdbx_description
1 polymer ?
#
loop_
_entity_poly.entity_id
_entity_poly.type
_entity_poly.pdbx_seq_one_letter_code
_entity_poly.pdbx_strand_id
1 'polypeptide(L)' 'MRKKLKQPSFAAGVHRDEVYAGAELLGLELDEHVRNVVEALRPIAPELGLRTAITSD' A
#
# COMPACT_ATOMS: atom_id res chain seq x y z
N MET A 1 4.85 6.90 0.19
CA MET A 1 5.02 5.53 -0.35
C MET A 1 5.87 5.44 -1.61
N ARG A 2 5.91 6.50 -2.43
CA ARG A 2 6.69 6.58 -3.69
C ARG A 2 8.14 6.10 -3.62
N LYS A 3 8.89 6.44 -2.56
CA LYS A 3 10.29 5.99 -2.38
C LYS A 3 10.40 4.46 -2.20
N LYS A 4 9.47 3.84 -1.46
CA LYS A 4 9.45 2.39 -1.21
C LYS A 4 9.17 1.59 -2.49
N LEU A 5 8.27 2.07 -3.35
CA LEU A 5 8.01 1.42 -4.64
C LEU A 5 9.27 1.35 -5.51
N LYS A 6 10.17 2.34 -5.43
CA LYS A 6 11.44 2.33 -6.16
C LYS A 6 12.49 1.38 -5.56
N GLN A 7 12.32 0.91 -4.33
CA GLN A 7 13.26 -0.01 -3.69
C GLN A 7 13.05 -1.44 -4.21
N PRO A 8 14.04 -2.06 -4.87
CA PRO A 8 13.89 -3.40 -5.43
C PRO A 8 13.55 -4.45 -4.37
N SER A 9 14.18 -4.39 -3.20
CA SER A 9 13.90 -5.33 -2.09
C SER A 9 12.46 -5.26 -1.56
N PHE A 10 11.79 -4.11 -1.73
CA PHE A 10 10.42 -3.92 -1.28
C PHE A 10 9.40 -4.28 -2.37
N ALA A 11 9.72 -4.02 -3.65
CA ALA A 11 8.79 -4.07 -4.76
C ALA A 11 9.32 -4.92 -5.94
N ALA A 12 10.05 -6.00 -5.65
CA ALA A 12 10.73 -6.83 -6.66
C ALA A 12 9.76 -7.41 -7.69
N GLY A 13 8.55 -7.80 -7.25
CA GLY A 13 7.50 -8.39 -8.09
C GLY A 13 6.38 -7.43 -8.48
N VAL A 14 6.58 -6.12 -8.35
CA VAL A 14 5.52 -5.13 -8.58
C VAL A 14 5.74 -4.41 -9.91
N HIS A 15 4.74 -4.45 -10.79
CA HIS A 15 4.66 -3.60 -11.98
C HIS A 15 4.30 -2.17 -11.55
N ARG A 16 5.31 -1.31 -11.43
CA ARG A 16 5.16 0.05 -10.89
C ARG A 16 4.21 0.90 -11.72
N ASP A 17 4.29 0.79 -13.04
CA ASP A 17 3.47 1.58 -13.97
C ASP A 17 1.98 1.27 -13.78
N GLU A 18 1.62 0.00 -13.53
CA GLU A 18 0.25 -0.40 -13.22
C GLU A 18 -0.23 0.18 -11.88
N VAL A 19 0.64 0.25 -10.87
CA VAL A 19 0.31 0.86 -9.57
C VAL A 19 -0.01 2.35 -9.73
N TYR A 20 0.76 3.08 -10.56
CA TYR A 20 0.49 4.48 -10.85
C TYR A 20 -0.79 4.67 -11.67
N ALA A 21 -0.95 3.87 -12.74
CA ALA A 21 -2.13 3.92 -13.62
C ALA A 21 -3.42 3.60 -12.86
N GLY A 22 -3.40 2.65 -11.92
CA GLY A 22 -4.55 2.32 -11.08
C GLY A 22 -5.00 3.48 -10.18
N ALA A 23 -4.05 4.22 -9.59
CA ALA A 23 -4.38 5.41 -8.80
C ALA A 23 -4.95 6.54 -9.68
N GLU A 24 -4.36 6.76 -10.86
CA GLU A 24 -4.83 7.76 -11.84
C GLU A 24 -6.23 7.45 -12.36
N LEU A 25 -6.55 6.18 -12.66
CA LEU A 25 -7.87 5.75 -13.10
C LEU A 25 -8.97 6.07 -12.08
N LEU A 26 -8.62 6.03 -10.79
CA LEU A 26 -9.51 6.39 -9.68
C LEU A 26 -9.55 7.89 -9.40
N GLY A 27 -8.75 8.70 -10.11
CA GLY A 27 -8.61 10.14 -9.87
C GLY A 27 -7.99 10.47 -8.52
N LEU A 28 -7.17 9.56 -7.96
CA LEU A 28 -6.56 9.71 -6.65
C LEU A 28 -5.04 9.88 -6.75
N GLU A 29 -4.48 10.67 -5.85
CA GLU A 29 -3.03 10.65 -5.62
C GLU A 29 -2.60 9.28 -5.08
N LEU A 30 -1.47 8.75 -5.55
CA LEU A 30 -1.02 7.41 -5.15
C LEU A 30 -0.91 7.24 -3.63
N ASP A 31 -0.41 8.24 -2.91
CA ASP A 31 -0.26 8.15 -1.46
C ASP A 31 -1.63 8.14 -0.74
N GLU A 32 -2.65 8.78 -1.31
CA GLU A 32 -4.03 8.70 -0.83
C GLU A 32 -4.65 7.33 -1.12
N HIS A 33 -4.49 6.81 -2.34
CA HIS A 33 -5.00 5.50 -2.69
C HIS A 33 -4.40 4.40 -1.79
N VAL A 34 -3.08 4.45 -1.54
CA VAL A 34 -2.43 3.50 -0.62
C VAL A 34 -3.00 3.62 0.79
N ARG A 35 -3.24 4.83 1.30
CA ARG A 35 -3.87 5.02 2.61
C ARG A 35 -5.27 4.39 2.66
N ASN A 36 -6.08 4.59 1.62
CA ASN A 36 -7.44 4.03 1.54
C ASN A 36 -7.41 2.49 1.61
N VAL A 37 -6.50 1.85 0.86
CA VAL A 37 -6.33 0.40 0.89
C VAL A 37 -5.84 -0.07 2.27
N VAL A 38 -4.86 0.62 2.87
CA VAL A 38 -4.37 0.28 4.21
C VAL A 38 -5.48 0.35 5.25
N GLU A 39 -6.28 1.41 5.25
CA GLU A 39 -7.40 1.54 6.20
C GLU A 39 -8.51 0.52 5.94
N ALA A 40 -8.76 0.14 4.69
CA ALA A 40 -9.72 -0.93 4.36
C ALA A 40 -9.25 -2.31 4.84
N LEU A 41 -7.94 -2.57 4.81
CA LEU A 41 -7.36 -3.86 5.23
C LEU A 41 -7.13 -3.96 6.75
N ARG A 42 -7.00 -2.83 7.45
CA ARG A 42 -6.69 -2.79 8.89
C ARG A 42 -7.68 -3.57 9.77
N PRO A 43 -9.01 -3.51 9.57
CA PRO A 43 -9.97 -4.24 10.40
C PRO A 43 -9.88 -5.77 10.26
N ILE A 44 -9.50 -6.26 9.07
CA ILE A 44 -9.39 -7.70 8.75
C ILE A 44 -7.96 -8.24 8.86
N ALA A 45 -7.01 -7.41 9.32
CA ALA A 45 -5.61 -7.80 9.45
C ALA A 45 -5.39 -9.12 10.24
N PRO A 46 -6.14 -9.41 11.34
CA PRO A 46 -6.02 -10.70 12.04
C PRO A 46 -6.32 -11.91 11.14
N GLU A 47 -7.33 -11.80 10.27
CA GLU A 47 -7.72 -12.87 9.33
C GLU A 47 -6.66 -13.09 8.25
N LEU A 48 -5.96 -12.03 7.89
CA LEU A 48 -4.83 -12.06 6.95
C LEU A 48 -3.54 -12.57 7.60
N GLY A 49 -3.55 -12.93 8.88
CA GLY A 49 -2.35 -13.29 9.65
C GLY A 49 -1.38 -12.13 9.85
N LEU A 50 -1.84 -10.89 9.67
CA LEU A 50 -1.05 -9.68 9.79
C LEU A 50 -1.15 -9.13 11.20
N ARG A 51 0.01 -8.86 11.82
CA ARG A 51 0.06 -8.09 13.05
C ARG A 51 -0.15 -6.62 12.71
N THR A 52 -1.25 -6.02 13.16
CA THR A 52 -1.38 -4.57 13.16
C THR A 52 -0.38 -4.02 14.18
N ALA A 53 0.77 -3.53 13.73
CA ALA A 53 1.67 -2.82 14.63
C ALA A 53 0.99 -1.50 15.04
N ILE A 54 0.39 -1.49 16.22
CA ILE A 54 0.39 -0.32 17.10
C ILE A 54 1.22 -0.75 18.31
N THR A 55 2.53 -0.71 18.16
CA THR A 55 3.43 -0.60 19.30
C THR A 55 3.94 0.82 19.29
N SER A 56 3.25 1.66 20.05
CA SER A 56 3.81 2.90 20.58
C SER A 56 4.77 2.47 21.69
N ASP A 57 6.06 2.48 21.41
CA ASP A 57 7.11 2.73 22.41
C ASP A 57 7.71 4.10 22.10
#